data_AF-A0AAE1RJ01-F1
#
_entry.id   AF-A0AAE1RJ01-F1
#
_cell.length_a   1.000
_cell.length_b   1.000
_cell.length_c   1.000
_cell.angle_alpha   90.00
_cell.angle_beta   90.00
_cell.angle_gamma   90.00
#
_symmetry.space_group_name_H-M   'P 1'
#
loop_
_entity.id
_entity.type
_entity.pdbx_description
1 polymer ?
#
loop_
_entity_poly.entity_id
_entity_poly.type
_entity_poly.pdbx_seq_one_letter_code
_entity_poly.pdbx_strand_id
1 'polypeptide(L)'
;MDDKSLFTMLTMVNGIGSWSVHMFMIFSLHRPDVLPIHDLSIRKGAQMLYGLEDLPRPSQMDQLCEKWKPYRSVASWYIWRYVEAKGASSKTNVVGNSDVSLQQQMLSMQKQQQHQPNQQFLYPINGILNDGACAWGQ
;
A
#
# COMPACT_ATOMS: atom_id res chain seq x y z
N MET A 1 -31.44 -28.19 -0.44
CA MET A 1 -31.59 -27.17 -1.49
C MET A 1 -30.27 -27.08 -2.23
N ASP A 2 -30.29 -27.21 -3.54
CA ASP A 2 -29.10 -27.17 -4.38
C ASP A 2 -28.60 -25.74 -4.63
N ASP A 3 -27.32 -25.62 -4.96
CA ASP A 3 -26.65 -24.33 -5.12
C ASP A 3 -27.19 -23.53 -6.33
N LYS A 4 -27.69 -24.21 -7.38
CA LYS A 4 -28.26 -23.54 -8.56
C LYS A 4 -29.61 -22.92 -8.24
N SER A 5 -30.51 -23.64 -7.59
CA SER A 5 -31.80 -23.12 -7.14
C SER A 5 -31.64 -22.00 -6.11
N LEU A 6 -30.65 -22.10 -5.22
CA LEU A 6 -30.30 -20.99 -4.32
C LEU A 6 -29.89 -19.74 -5.10
N PHE A 7 -29.01 -19.92 -6.08
CA PHE A 7 -28.55 -18.82 -6.90
C PHE A 7 -29.73 -18.14 -7.62
N THR A 8 -30.57 -18.92 -8.29
CA THR A 8 -31.75 -18.40 -9.00
C THR A 8 -32.66 -17.63 -8.05
N MET A 9 -33.04 -18.19 -6.89
CA MET A 9 -33.95 -17.53 -5.96
C MET A 9 -33.38 -16.23 -5.40
N LEU A 10 -32.09 -16.18 -5.06
CA LEU A 10 -31.47 -14.96 -4.54
C LEU A 10 -31.33 -13.88 -5.62
N THR A 11 -31.02 -14.26 -6.87
CA THR A 11 -30.94 -13.29 -7.97
C THR A 11 -32.28 -12.70 -8.41
N MET A 12 -33.42 -13.30 -8.01
CA MET A 12 -34.75 -12.72 -8.28
C MET A 12 -35.05 -11.47 -7.44
N VAL A 13 -34.32 -11.26 -6.36
CA VAL A 13 -34.51 -10.08 -5.50
C VAL A 13 -33.83 -8.87 -6.13
N ASN A 14 -34.60 -7.81 -6.37
CA ASN A 14 -34.10 -6.56 -6.93
C ASN A 14 -32.93 -6.01 -6.08
N GLY A 15 -31.80 -5.71 -6.73
CA GLY A 15 -30.59 -5.22 -6.08
C GLY A 15 -29.57 -6.32 -5.72
N ILE A 16 -29.90 -7.61 -5.85
CA ILE A 16 -28.96 -8.71 -5.62
C ILE A 16 -28.42 -9.24 -6.96
N GLY A 17 -27.15 -8.92 -7.25
CA GLY A 17 -26.44 -9.43 -8.42
C GLY A 17 -25.74 -10.78 -8.18
N SER A 18 -25.29 -11.41 -9.26
CA SER A 18 -24.56 -12.70 -9.23
C SER A 18 -23.33 -12.69 -8.33
N TRP A 19 -22.57 -11.58 -8.32
CA TRP A 19 -21.42 -11.41 -7.42
C TRP A 19 -21.84 -11.46 -5.95
N SER A 20 -22.87 -10.70 -5.56
CA SER A 20 -23.38 -10.66 -4.18
C SER A 20 -23.86 -12.04 -3.72
N VAL A 21 -24.53 -12.79 -4.59
CA VAL A 21 -24.95 -14.17 -4.29
C VAL A 21 -23.74 -15.06 -4.02
N HIS A 22 -22.71 -15.03 -4.86
CA HIS A 22 -21.51 -15.82 -4.61
C HIS A 22 -20.81 -15.42 -3.31
N MET A 23 -20.74 -14.13 -2.99
CA MET A 23 -20.20 -13.66 -1.71
C MET A 23 -21.00 -14.23 -0.53
N PHE A 24 -22.33 -14.19 -0.60
CA PHE A 24 -23.21 -14.75 0.43
C PHE A 24 -23.02 -16.26 0.59
N MET A 25 -22.92 -17.01 -0.51
CA MET A 25 -22.72 -18.46 -0.46
C MET A 25 -21.39 -18.85 0.18
N ILE A 26 -20.33 -18.07 -0.07
CA ILE A 26 -18.99 -18.31 0.50
C ILE A 26 -18.98 -17.96 2.00
N PHE A 27 -19.40 -16.75 2.37
CA PHE A 27 -19.17 -16.23 3.73
C PHE A 27 -20.30 -16.52 4.72
N SER A 28 -21.54 -16.67 4.26
CA SER A 28 -22.68 -16.89 5.16
C SER A 28 -23.10 -18.36 5.17
N LEU A 29 -23.07 -19.03 4.02
CA LEU A 29 -23.48 -20.42 3.88
C LEU A 29 -22.32 -21.42 3.86
N HIS A 30 -21.08 -20.93 3.89
CA HIS A 30 -19.86 -21.73 3.95
C HIS A 30 -19.80 -22.82 2.87
N ARG A 31 -20.30 -22.52 1.66
CA ARG A 31 -20.25 -23.46 0.54
C ARG A 31 -18.81 -23.60 0.05
N PRO A 32 -18.25 -24.82 -0.06
CA PRO A 32 -16.85 -25.02 -0.42
C PRO A 32 -16.57 -24.84 -1.93
N ASP A 33 -17.57 -25.04 -2.79
CA ASP A 33 -17.41 -25.12 -4.25
C ASP A 33 -18.02 -23.94 -5.01
N VAL A 34 -17.80 -22.71 -4.54
CA VAL A 34 -18.27 -21.48 -5.19
C VAL A 34 -17.10 -20.69 -5.77
N LEU A 35 -17.21 -20.36 -7.06
CA LEU A 35 -16.26 -19.50 -7.78
C LEU A 35 -16.91 -18.15 -8.10
N PRO A 36 -16.44 -17.04 -7.51
CA PRO A 36 -17.01 -15.73 -7.78
C PRO A 36 -16.43 -15.16 -9.09
N ILE A 37 -16.91 -15.66 -10.23
CA ILE A 37 -16.42 -15.34 -11.58
C ILE A 37 -16.46 -13.84 -11.89
N HIS A 38 -17.44 -13.11 -11.35
CA HIS A 38 -17.62 -11.67 -11.57
C HIS A 38 -16.74 -10.82 -10.65
N ASP A 39 -15.94 -11.43 -9.76
CA ASP A 39 -14.99 -10.72 -8.92
C ASP A 39 -13.72 -10.37 -9.71
N LEU A 40 -13.41 -9.07 -9.77
CA LEU A 40 -12.25 -8.59 -10.52
C LEU A 40 -10.93 -9.07 -9.93
N SER A 41 -10.83 -9.14 -8.59
CA SER A 41 -9.61 -9.59 -7.92
C SER A 41 -9.36 -11.06 -8.18
N ILE A 42 -10.40 -11.91 -8.21
CA ILE A 42 -10.25 -13.31 -8.61
C ILE A 42 -9.77 -13.44 -10.05
N ARG A 43 -10.36 -12.71 -10.99
CA ARG A 43 -9.94 -12.75 -12.40
C ARG A 43 -8.50 -12.27 -12.59
N LYS A 44 -8.11 -11.17 -11.92
CA LYS A 44 -6.73 -10.66 -11.92
C LYS A 44 -5.76 -11.65 -11.27
N GLY A 45 -6.15 -12.24 -10.15
CA GLY A 45 -5.33 -13.23 -9.48
C GLY A 45 -5.14 -14.50 -10.30
N ALA A 46 -6.19 -14.95 -11.01
CA ALA A 46 -6.08 -16.04 -11.97
C ALA A 46 -5.15 -15.69 -13.14
N GLN A 47 -5.28 -14.48 -13.72
CA GLN A 47 -4.34 -13.98 -14.73
C GLN A 47 -2.90 -14.08 -14.25
N MET A 48 -2.62 -13.58 -13.05
CA MET A 48 -1.29 -13.58 -12.45
C MET A 48 -0.79 -14.97 -12.08
N LEU A 49 -1.67 -15.87 -11.63
CA LEU A 49 -1.31 -17.24 -11.23
C LEU A 49 -0.95 -18.10 -12.44
N TYR A 50 -1.69 -17.95 -13.55
CA TYR A 50 -1.48 -18.71 -14.78
C TYR A 50 -0.58 -17.99 -15.80
N GLY A 51 -0.08 -16.79 -15.48
CA GLY A 51 0.80 -16.03 -16.36
C GLY A 51 0.15 -15.59 -17.67
N LEU A 52 -1.16 -15.27 -17.63
CA LEU A 52 -1.91 -14.84 -18.81
C LEU A 52 -1.62 -13.37 -19.14
N GLU A 53 -1.46 -13.05 -20.43
CA GLU A 53 -1.25 -11.67 -20.88
C GLU A 53 -2.51 -10.83 -20.65
N ASP A 54 -3.68 -11.37 -21.00
CA ASP A 54 -4.97 -10.68 -20.89
C ASP A 54 -5.79 -11.13 -19.67
N LEU A 55 -6.69 -10.26 -19.22
CA LEU A 55 -7.64 -10.57 -18.15
C LEU A 55 -8.65 -11.63 -18.63
N PRO A 56 -8.68 -12.84 -18.04
CA PRO A 56 -9.53 -13.94 -18.51
C PRO A 56 -11.01 -13.56 -18.45
N ARG A 57 -11.78 -13.86 -19.50
CA ARG A 57 -13.22 -13.56 -19.54
C ARG A 57 -14.00 -14.46 -18.58
N PRO A 58 -15.19 -14.04 -18.09
CA PRO A 58 -16.05 -14.88 -17.25
C PRO A 58 -16.27 -16.30 -17.80
N SER A 59 -16.46 -16.44 -19.12
CA SER A 59 -16.67 -17.74 -19.77
C SER A 59 -15.46 -18.67 -19.73
N GLN A 60 -14.25 -18.14 -19.55
CA GLN A 60 -13.01 -18.92 -19.48
C GLN A 60 -12.68 -19.35 -18.04
N MET A 61 -13.24 -18.64 -17.04
CA MET A 61 -12.92 -18.87 -15.64
C MET A 61 -13.31 -20.27 -15.15
N ASP A 62 -14.46 -20.79 -15.59
CA ASP A 62 -14.90 -22.14 -15.18
C ASP A 62 -13.91 -23.22 -15.62
N GLN A 63 -13.43 -23.17 -16.87
CA GLN A 63 -12.44 -24.12 -17.37
C GLN A 63 -11.08 -23.94 -16.69
N LEU A 64 -10.65 -22.69 -16.49
CA LEU A 64 -9.37 -22.37 -15.89
C LEU A 64 -9.29 -22.85 -14.43
N CYS A 65 -10.40 -22.70 -13.69
CA CYS A 65 -10.52 -23.06 -12.28
C CYS A 65 -11.09 -24.45 -12.05
N GLU A 66 -11.21 -25.30 -13.08
CA GLU A 66 -11.75 -26.67 -12.94
C GLU A 66 -10.94 -27.49 -11.92
N LYS A 67 -9.62 -27.30 -11.91
CA LYS A 67 -8.68 -27.94 -10.97
C LYS A 67 -8.88 -27.54 -9.51
N TRP A 68 -9.64 -26.47 -9.24
CA TRP A 68 -9.89 -25.99 -7.88
C TRP A 68 -11.08 -26.72 -7.25
N LYS A 69 -11.84 -27.49 -8.01
CA LYS A 69 -12.90 -28.32 -7.46
C LYS A 69 -12.33 -29.41 -6.54
N PRO A 70 -13.04 -29.77 -5.45
CA PRO A 70 -14.34 -29.26 -5.01
C PRO A 70 -14.24 -28.07 -4.04
N TYR A 71 -13.10 -27.38 -3.99
CA TYR A 71 -12.80 -26.33 -2.99
C TYR A 71 -12.53 -24.95 -3.62
N ARG A 72 -13.36 -24.58 -4.61
CA ARG A 72 -13.22 -23.30 -5.34
C ARG A 72 -13.28 -22.07 -4.43
N SER A 73 -14.02 -22.14 -3.32
CA SER A 73 -14.12 -21.03 -2.37
C SER A 73 -12.85 -20.84 -1.56
N VAL A 74 -12.17 -21.94 -1.20
CA VAL A 74 -10.86 -21.90 -0.54
C VAL A 74 -9.81 -21.34 -1.49
N ALA A 75 -9.79 -21.80 -2.74
CA ALA A 75 -8.89 -21.26 -3.76
C ALA A 75 -9.11 -19.76 -3.97
N SER A 76 -10.36 -19.31 -4.04
CA SER A 76 -10.71 -17.89 -4.16
C SER A 76 -10.17 -17.06 -2.98
N TRP A 77 -10.25 -17.60 -1.76
CA TRP A 77 -9.69 -16.95 -0.58
C TRP A 77 -8.18 -16.72 -0.68
N TYR A 78 -7.43 -17.74 -1.10
CA TYR A 78 -5.98 -17.61 -1.30
C TYR A 78 -5.64 -16.62 -2.42
N ILE A 79 -6.44 -16.59 -3.49
CA ILE A 79 -6.24 -15.64 -4.58
C ILE A 79 -6.40 -14.19 -4.11
N TRP A 80 -7.37 -13.88 -3.26
CA TRP A 80 -7.49 -12.53 -2.70
C TRP A 80 -6.24 -12.12 -1.92
N ARG A 81 -5.72 -13.01 -1.06
CA ARG A 81 -4.45 -12.77 -0.33
C ARG A 81 -3.26 -12.60 -1.27
N TYR A 82 -3.21 -13.39 -2.34
CA TYR A 82 -2.15 -13.31 -3.34
C TYR A 82 -2.16 -11.96 -4.07
N VAL A 83 -3.34 -11.49 -4.49
CA VAL A 83 -3.50 -10.19 -5.17
C VAL A 83 -3.16 -9.03 -4.22
N GLU A 84 -3.58 -9.10 -2.96
CA GLU A 84 -3.24 -8.10 -1.95
C GLU A 84 -1.73 -8.01 -1.70
N ALA A 85 -1.05 -9.15 -1.52
CA ALA A 85 0.39 -9.19 -1.29
C ALA A 85 1.18 -8.58 -2.46
N LYS A 86 0.77 -8.87 -3.69
CA LYS A 86 1.38 -8.28 -4.89
C LYS A 86 1.05 -6.80 -5.03
N GLY A 87 -0.19 -6.39 -4.75
CA GLY A 87 -0.61 -4.98 -4.76
C GLY A 87 0.05 -4.11 -3.69
N ALA A 88 0.51 -4.68 -2.57
CA ALA A 88 1.26 -3.96 -1.55
C ALA A 88 2.69 -3.64 -2.00
N SER A 89 3.35 -4.57 -2.71
CA SER A 89 4.74 -4.39 -3.18
C SER A 89 4.95 -3.19 -4.12
N SER A 90 3.92 -2.79 -4.87
CA SER A 90 4.01 -1.63 -5.77
C SER A 90 3.90 -0.28 -5.06
N LYS A 91 3.28 -0.22 -3.87
CA LYS A 91 3.07 1.04 -3.14
C LYS A 91 4.31 1.51 -2.37
N THR A 92 5.20 0.60 -2.00
CA THR A 92 6.37 0.92 -1.14
C THR A 92 7.49 1.67 -1.87
N ASN A 93 7.55 1.63 -3.21
CA ASN A 93 8.66 2.24 -3.97
C ASN A 93 8.62 3.77 -4.13
N VAL A 94 7.61 4.49 -3.59
CA VAL A 94 7.44 5.94 -3.82
C VAL A 94 8.00 6.81 -2.68
N VAL A 95 8.34 6.24 -1.51
CA VAL A 95 8.74 7.02 -0.31
C VAL A 95 10.28 7.15 -0.16
N GLY A 96 11.07 6.79 -1.18
CA GLY A 96 12.54 6.75 -1.08
C GLY A 96 13.32 8.02 -1.45
N ASN A 97 12.69 9.08 -1.97
CA ASN A 97 13.43 10.21 -2.58
C ASN A 97 13.37 11.54 -1.82
N SER A 98 12.64 11.65 -0.70
CA SER A 98 12.54 12.91 0.06
C SER A 98 13.72 13.15 1.02
N ASP A 99 14.38 12.10 1.49
CA ASP A 99 15.35 12.23 2.59
C ASP A 99 16.73 12.71 2.11
N VAL A 100 17.11 12.43 0.85
CA VAL A 100 18.42 12.82 0.29
C VAL A 100 18.55 14.35 0.10
N SER A 101 17.43 15.07 -0.02
CA SER A 101 17.43 16.51 -0.27
C SER A 101 17.86 17.34 0.96
N LEU A 102 17.50 16.89 2.17
CA LEU A 102 17.76 17.63 3.41
C LEU A 102 19.24 17.54 3.84
N GLN A 103 19.89 16.39 3.67
CA GLN A 103 21.33 16.29 3.94
C GLN A 103 22.15 17.21 3.01
N GLN A 104 21.77 17.29 1.74
CA GLN A 104 22.50 18.12 0.77
C GLN A 104 22.38 19.61 1.09
N GLN A 105 21.23 20.05 1.63
CA GLN A 105 21.04 21.43 2.11
C GLN A 105 21.81 21.72 3.41
N MET A 106 21.89 20.77 4.35
CA MET A 106 22.67 20.97 5.57
C MET A 106 24.17 21.09 5.29
N LEU A 107 24.69 20.28 4.37
CA LEU A 107 26.09 20.35 3.94
C LEU A 107 26.44 21.64 3.19
N SER A 108 25.51 22.20 2.41
CA SER A 108 25.73 23.48 1.73
C SER A 108 25.69 24.67 2.70
N MET A 109 24.84 24.62 3.73
CA MET A 109 24.81 25.63 4.80
C MET A 109 26.11 25.64 5.62
N GLN A 110 26.68 24.46 5.94
CA GLN A 110 27.96 24.40 6.67
C GLN A 110 29.15 24.97 5.88
N LYS A 111 29.18 24.77 4.56
CA LYS A 111 30.25 25.34 3.72
C LYS A 111 30.24 26.88 3.66
N GLN A 112 29.08 27.51 3.81
CA GLN A 112 28.99 28.98 3.78
C GLN A 112 29.49 29.65 5.06
N GLN A 113 29.40 29.00 6.22
CA GLN A 113 29.87 29.58 7.49
C GLN A 113 31.41 29.64 7.61
N GLN A 114 32.15 28.84 6.84
CA GLN A 114 33.62 28.88 6.87
C GLN A 114 34.23 30.05 6.09
N HIS A 115 33.44 30.83 5.33
CA HIS A 115 33.94 31.87 4.41
C HIS A 115 33.70 33.31 4.87
N GLN A 116 33.54 33.60 6.18
CA GLN A 116 33.61 34.99 6.66
C GLN A 116 35.07 35.39 6.98
N PRO A 117 35.74 36.22 6.16
CA PRO A 117 37.03 36.78 6.51
C PRO A 117 36.90 37.85 7.60
N ASN A 118 37.75 37.75 8.62
CA ASN A 118 37.95 38.76 9.67
C ASN A 118 38.16 40.16 9.06
N GLN A 119 37.23 41.08 9.33
CA GLN A 119 37.44 42.51 9.11
C GLN A 119 36.97 43.31 10.32
N GLN A 120 37.86 43.51 11.29
CA GLN A 120 37.83 44.66 12.21
C GLN A 120 39.30 45.07 12.48
N PHE A 121 39.82 46.02 11.70
CA PHE A 121 39.96 47.46 11.98
C PHE A 121 41.07 47.78 13.01
N LEU A 122 42.06 48.56 12.56
CA LEU A 122 43.34 48.79 13.22
C LEU A 122 43.43 50.13 13.98
N TYR A 123 43.93 50.04 15.23
CA TYR A 123 44.67 51.02 16.07
C TYR A 123 43.92 52.19 16.76
N PRO A 124 44.53 52.91 17.75
CA PRO A 124 45.49 52.50 18.80
C PRO A 124 45.23 53.09 20.22
N ILE A 125 45.82 52.42 21.23
CA ILE A 125 46.50 52.95 22.44
C ILE A 125 45.69 53.70 23.54
N ASN A 126 45.93 53.21 24.77
CA ASN A 126 45.77 53.80 26.11
C ASN A 126 44.38 53.79 26.77
N GLY A 127 44.22 52.81 27.67
CA GLY A 127 44.18 53.06 29.11
C GLY A 127 42.84 53.51 29.68
N ILE A 128 42.24 52.63 30.49
CA ILE A 128 41.77 52.87 31.86
C ILE A 128 40.79 51.75 32.26
N LEU A 129 41.19 51.00 33.30
CA LEU A 129 40.42 50.27 34.30
C LEU A 129 38.99 49.81 33.96
N ASN A 130 38.75 48.51 34.08
CA ASN A 130 37.67 48.04 34.96
C ASN A 130 37.90 46.58 35.39
N ASP A 131 38.74 46.40 36.42
CA ASP A 131 38.69 45.20 37.24
C ASP A 131 37.42 45.23 38.10
N GLY A 132 36.89 44.04 38.34
CA GLY A 132 35.57 43.82 38.91
C GLY A 132 35.26 44.55 40.21
N ALA A 133 33.97 44.84 40.35
CA ALA A 133 33.31 44.97 41.63
C ALA A 133 31.99 44.19 41.48
N CYS A 134 31.82 43.11 42.26
CA CYS A 134 30.94 43.09 43.45
C CYS A 134 29.46 43.07 43.02
N ALA A 135 28.51 42.37 43.61
CA ALA A 135 28.39 41.69 44.90
C ALA A 135 26.88 41.33 44.99
N TRP A 136 26.58 40.12 45.45
CA TRP A 136 25.42 39.75 46.29
C TRP A 136 23.97 40.16 45.92
N GLY A 137 23.12 39.13 45.75
CA GLY A 137 21.97 38.86 46.62
C GLY A 137 20.65 39.64 46.41
N GLN A 138 19.67 38.99 45.78
CA GLN A 138 18.41 38.45 46.35
C GLN A 138 17.49 37.97 45.23
#